data_AF-A0A7W0Z438-F1
#
_entry.id   AF-A0A7W0Z438-F1
#
_cell.length_a   1.000
_cell.length_b   1.000
_cell.length_c   1.000
_cell.angle_alpha   90.00
_cell.angle_beta   90.00
_cell.angle_gamma   90.00
#
_symmetry.space_group_name_H-M   'P 1'
#
loop_
_entity.id
_entity.type
_entity.pdbx_description
1 polymer ?
#
loop_
_entity_poly.entity_id
_entity_poly.type
_entity_poly.pdbx_seq_one_letter_code
_entity_poly.pdbx_strand_id
1 'polypeptide(L)' 'FIAGRSGDDSLFGSDGGDDLDGGRGRDHLAGGRGTDSCVRGERYLGCETDPG' A
#
# COMPACT_ATOMS: atom_id res chain seq x y z
N PHE A 1 -9.63 -1.25 0.47
CA PHE A 1 -9.05 -0.49 1.60
C PHE A 1 -8.40 -1.46 2.58
N ILE A 2 -7.09 -1.33 2.78
CA ILE A 2 -6.24 -2.19 3.60
C ILE A 2 -5.29 -1.30 4.41
N ALA A 3 -5.12 -1.54 5.72
CA ALA A 3 -4.28 -0.71 6.58
C ALA A 3 -3.40 -1.51 7.56
N GLY A 4 -2.10 -1.18 7.64
CA GLY A 4 -1.10 -1.86 8.49
C GLY A 4 -1.04 -1.30 9.91
N ARG A 5 -1.23 0.02 10.04
CA ARG A 5 -1.33 0.79 11.30
C ARG A 5 0.03 1.13 11.90
N SER A 6 0.61 0.28 12.74
CA SER A 6 1.88 0.60 13.41
C SER A 6 2.74 -0.63 13.52
N GLY A 7 4.01 -0.51 13.15
CA GLY A 7 4.91 -1.62 12.97
C GLY A 7 5.41 -1.66 11.54
N ASP A 8 6.21 -2.66 11.23
CA ASP A 8 6.65 -2.92 9.86
C ASP A 8 5.62 -3.86 9.22
N ASP A 9 4.75 -3.33 8.37
CA ASP A 9 3.64 -4.06 7.77
C ASP A 9 3.94 -4.54 6.34
N SER A 10 3.24 -5.58 5.91
CA SER A 10 3.24 -6.04 4.52
C SER A 10 1.80 -6.16 4.04
N LEU A 11 1.40 -5.26 3.16
CA LEU A 11 0.03 -5.14 2.68
C LEU A 11 -0.02 -5.46 1.19
N PHE A 12 -0.98 -6.31 0.83
CA PHE A 12 -1.16 -6.81 -0.52
C PHE A 12 -2.60 -6.58 -0.92
N GLY A 13 -2.78 -5.75 -1.94
CA GLY A 13 -4.01 -5.62 -2.70
C GLY A 13 -4.17 -6.77 -3.69
N SER A 14 -5.17 -6.63 -4.53
CA SER A 14 -5.69 -7.66 -5.41
C SER A 14 -5.89 -7.11 -6.82
N ASP A 15 -6.70 -7.80 -7.62
CA ASP A 15 -7.19 -7.22 -8.87
C ASP A 15 -8.26 -6.17 -8.54
N GLY A 16 -8.10 -4.93 -8.99
CA GLY A 16 -9.06 -3.87 -8.75
C GLY A 16 -8.39 -2.52 -8.45
N GLY A 17 -9.16 -1.59 -7.88
CA GLY A 17 -8.57 -0.38 -7.31
C GLY A 17 -8.55 -0.49 -5.80
N ASP A 18 -7.36 -0.70 -5.25
CA ASP A 18 -7.12 -0.88 -3.84
C ASP A 18 -6.54 0.39 -3.21
N ASP A 19 -7.08 0.76 -2.05
CA ASP A 19 -6.48 1.78 -1.18
C ASP A 19 -5.66 1.08 -0.09
N LEU A 20 -4.34 1.28 -0.09
CA LEU A 20 -3.41 0.70 0.88
C LEU A 20 -2.78 1.79 1.74
N ASP A 21 -2.82 1.59 3.06
CA ASP A 21 -2.27 2.53 4.03
C ASP A 21 -1.29 1.82 4.98
N GLY A 22 0.01 2.01 4.76
CA GLY A 22 1.06 1.33 5.52
C GLY A 22 0.96 1.63 7.02
N GLY A 23 0.95 2.91 7.36
CA GLY A 23 0.74 3.33 8.73
C GLY A 23 1.95 4.07 9.28
N ARG A 24 2.57 3.54 10.32
CA ARG A 24 3.81 4.03 10.94
C ARG A 24 4.75 2.84 11.08
N GLY A 25 5.97 2.98 10.58
CA GLY A 25 6.97 1.92 10.58
C GLY A 25 7.37 1.65 9.14
N ARG A 26 8.20 0.63 8.90
CA ARG A 26 8.71 0.35 7.57
C ARG A 26 7.82 -0.66 6.85
N ASP A 27 6.97 -0.15 5.98
CA ASP A 27 5.90 -0.88 5.33
C ASP A 27 6.24 -1.25 3.88
N HIS A 28 5.71 -2.40 3.47
CA HIS A 28 5.76 -2.89 2.11
C HIS A 28 4.34 -2.98 1.56
N LEU A 29 4.07 -2.20 0.51
CA LEU A 29 2.75 -2.08 -0.11
C LEU A 29 2.81 -2.65 -1.55
N ALA A 30 1.92 -3.58 -1.85
CA ALA A 30 1.75 -4.10 -3.20
C ALA A 30 0.29 -3.96 -3.61
N GLY A 31 -0.04 -3.05 -4.52
CA GLY A 31 -1.43 -2.79 -4.94
C GLY A 31 -2.03 -3.93 -5.75
N GLY A 32 -1.21 -4.58 -6.58
CA GLY A 32 -1.66 -5.69 -7.42
C GLY A 32 -1.94 -5.21 -8.83
N ARG A 33 -3.09 -5.57 -9.39
CA ARG A 33 -3.42 -5.25 -10.78
C ARG A 33 -4.63 -4.32 -10.82
N GLY A 34 -4.42 -3.09 -11.25
CA GLY A 34 -5.50 -2.16 -11.54
C GLY A 34 -5.05 -0.73 -11.33
N THR A 35 -5.78 0.04 -10.52
CA THR A 35 -5.39 1.42 -10.22
C THR A 35 -5.54 1.64 -8.73
N ASP A 36 -4.40 1.58 -8.08
CA ASP A 36 -4.23 1.47 -6.65
C ASP A 36 -3.69 2.79 -6.08
N SER A 37 -4.15 3.11 -4.87
CA SER A 37 -3.70 4.26 -4.12
C SER A 37 -3.00 3.80 -2.86
N CYS A 38 -1.71 4.11 -2.76
CA CYS A 38 -0.90 3.65 -1.66
C CYS A 38 -0.35 4.85 -0.91
N VAL A 39 -0.51 4.84 0.42
CA VAL A 39 -0.04 5.91 1.29
C VAL A 39 0.79 5.34 2.43
N ARG A 40 1.80 6.11 2.85
CA ARG A 40 2.60 5.81 4.05
C ARG A 40 3.26 4.43 4.00
N GLY A 41 3.90 4.08 2.89
CA GLY A 41 4.79 2.93 2.82
C GLY A 41 6.14 3.24 2.19
N GLU A 42 7.11 2.37 2.43
CA GLU A 42 8.52 2.57 2.03
C GLU A 42 8.86 1.86 0.73
N ARG A 43 8.04 0.87 0.35
CA ARG A 43 8.19 0.19 -0.93
C ARG A 43 6.82 -0.05 -1.54
N TYR A 44 6.64 0.47 -2.74
CA TYR A 44 5.43 0.34 -3.53
C TYR A 44 5.66 -0.59 -4.74
N LEU A 45 4.81 -1.61 -4.91
CA LEU A 45 4.79 -2.52 -6.06
C LEU A 45 3.38 -2.53 -6.68
N GLY A 46 3.23 -1.91 -7.86
CA GLY A 46 1.91 -1.78 -8.49
C GLY A 46 1.01 -0.82 -7.71
N CYS A 47 1.54 0.34 -7.35
CA CYS A 47 0.74 1.46 -6.81
C CYS A 47 0.86 2.62 -7.79
N GLU A 48 -0.27 3.19 -8.21
CA GLU A 48 -0.32 4.26 -9.21
C GLU A 48 -0.33 5.65 -8.58
N THR A 49 -0.89 5.78 -7.38
CA THR A 49 -0.79 7.02 -6.62
C THR A 49 0.07 6.83 -5.39
N ASP A 50 1.24 7.47 -5.42
CA ASP A 50 2.17 7.59 -4.30
C ASP A 50 2.26 9.10 -3.96
N PRO A 51 1.72 9.56 -2.82
CA PRO A 51 1.90 10.95 -2.38
C PRO A 51 3.26 11.22 -1.73
N GLY A 52 4.17 10.24 -1.64
CA GLY A 52 5.53 10.40 -1.11
C GLY A 52 5.69 10.02 0.35
#